data_AF-A0A9X2FFG5-F1
#
_entry.id   AF-A0A9X2FFG5-F1
#
_cell.length_a   1.000
_cell.length_b   1.000
_cell.length_c   1.000
_cell.angle_alpha   90.00
_cell.angle_beta   90.00
_cell.angle_gamma   90.00
#
_symmetry.space_group_name_H-M   'P 1'
#
loop_
_entity.id
_entity.type
_entity.pdbx_description
1 polymer ?
#
loop_
_entity_poly.entity_id
_entity_poly.type
_entity_poly.pdbx_seq_one_letter_code
_entity_poly.pdbx_strand_id
1 'polypeptide(L)'
;MSSGGKKSDPQQPPPKAASSGAGPSLAIRIAASIALAFHVFVLFLYPLANGRSSETISSMAGWPGFRWYAEPLYLNHGHGFFGPDPGAGFLIEYDIRDSDGEVVKQGKFPDPDTIWPRLRYHRYKMLADQPASSGPNLNLILEGYARQLLRQYGGESVTVNYIAHDILRHYDWLGDAERNIEGRTLDDKSLYSTRAQVRQSRADVEAADAALKSGTEEAPSPDGENSAPPEEIFGGRPQ
;
A
#
# COMPACT_ATOMS: atom_id res chain seq x y z
N MET A 1 2.54 -107.13 -10.34
CA MET A 1 2.78 -105.97 -11.24
C MET A 1 2.17 -104.75 -10.58
N SER A 2 2.98 -103.70 -10.45
CA SER A 2 2.74 -102.47 -9.70
C SER A 2 1.74 -101.55 -10.41
N SER A 3 0.85 -100.90 -9.67
CA SER A 3 0.25 -99.64 -10.11
C SER A 3 -0.14 -98.80 -8.89
N GLY A 4 0.76 -97.88 -8.52
CA GLY A 4 0.52 -96.87 -7.51
C GLY A 4 -0.39 -95.77 -8.06
N GLY A 5 -1.51 -95.51 -7.38
CA GLY A 5 -2.38 -94.38 -7.65
C GLY A 5 -1.70 -93.07 -7.25
N LYS A 6 -1.45 -92.19 -8.23
CA LYS A 6 -1.04 -90.80 -8.02
C LYS A 6 -2.21 -90.02 -7.40
N LYS A 7 -1.99 -89.44 -6.22
CA LYS A 7 -2.85 -88.40 -5.64
C LYS A 7 -2.73 -87.14 -6.49
N SER A 8 -3.86 -86.56 -6.90
CA SER A 8 -3.94 -85.25 -7.55
C SER A 8 -3.86 -84.15 -6.50
N ASP A 9 -2.85 -83.30 -6.60
CA ASP A 9 -2.72 -82.09 -5.78
C ASP A 9 -3.83 -81.08 -6.10
N PRO A 10 -4.36 -80.35 -5.09
CA PRO A 10 -5.33 -79.29 -5.32
C PRO A 10 -4.67 -78.10 -6.02
N GLN A 11 -5.16 -77.82 -7.22
CA GLN A 11 -4.72 -76.74 -8.09
C GLN A 11 -4.95 -75.39 -7.39
N GLN A 12 -3.87 -74.69 -7.02
CA GLN A 12 -3.94 -73.33 -6.47
C GLN A 12 -4.63 -72.40 -7.48
N PRO A 13 -5.56 -71.53 -7.03
CA PRO A 13 -6.18 -70.55 -7.92
C PRO A 13 -5.11 -69.58 -8.46
N PRO A 14 -5.24 -69.13 -9.72
CA PRO A 14 -4.25 -68.26 -10.33
C PRO A 14 -4.11 -66.94 -9.55
N PRO A 15 -2.90 -66.36 -9.48
CA PRO A 15 -2.68 -65.09 -8.80
C PRO A 15 -3.55 -64.00 -9.42
N LYS A 16 -4.35 -63.30 -8.59
CA LYS A 16 -5.11 -62.11 -9.02
C LYS A 16 -4.14 -61.11 -9.64
N ALA A 17 -4.32 -60.83 -10.94
CA ALA A 17 -3.56 -59.81 -11.64
C ALA A 17 -3.66 -58.49 -10.87
N ALA A 18 -2.51 -57.93 -10.50
CA ALA A 18 -2.43 -56.62 -9.89
C ALA A 18 -3.10 -55.62 -10.84
N SER A 19 -4.15 -54.95 -10.37
CA SER A 19 -4.78 -53.87 -11.12
C SER A 19 -3.73 -52.78 -11.34
N SER A 20 -3.17 -52.72 -12.56
CA SER A 20 -2.36 -51.58 -12.99
C SER A 20 -3.27 -50.36 -12.90
N GLY A 21 -3.05 -49.51 -11.90
CA GLY A 21 -3.82 -48.29 -11.71
C GLY A 21 -3.77 -47.47 -13.00
N ALA A 22 -4.88 -47.43 -13.72
CA ALA A 22 -4.99 -46.66 -14.95
C ALA A 22 -4.71 -45.19 -14.59
N GLY A 23 -3.61 -44.65 -15.10
CA GLY A 23 -3.27 -43.25 -14.88
C GLY A 23 -4.37 -42.31 -15.42
N PRO A 24 -4.31 -41.01 -15.09
CA PRO A 24 -5.30 -40.05 -15.56
C PRO A 24 -5.41 -40.10 -17.08
N SER A 25 -6.66 -40.06 -17.57
CA SER A 25 -6.97 -40.09 -19.00
C SER A 25 -6.30 -38.94 -19.73
N LEU A 26 -6.07 -39.09 -21.04
CA LEU A 26 -5.46 -38.05 -21.87
C LEU A 26 -6.21 -36.71 -21.74
N ALA A 27 -7.54 -36.74 -21.70
CA ALA A 27 -8.37 -35.56 -21.53
C ALA A 27 -8.10 -34.84 -20.21
N ILE A 28 -7.96 -35.57 -19.10
CA ILE A 28 -7.63 -34.99 -17.78
C ILE A 28 -6.24 -34.36 -17.82
N ARG A 29 -5.26 -35.02 -18.46
CA ARG A 29 -3.90 -34.46 -18.60
C ARG A 29 -3.91 -33.17 -19.42
N ILE A 30 -4.64 -33.13 -20.52
CA ILE A 30 -4.77 -31.93 -21.35
C ILE A 30 -5.43 -30.80 -20.57
N ALA A 31 -6.55 -31.08 -19.88
CA ALA A 31 -7.23 -30.08 -19.06
C ALA A 31 -6.33 -29.54 -17.95
N ALA A 32 -5.61 -30.42 -17.25
CA ALA A 32 -4.65 -30.02 -16.22
C ALA A 32 -3.50 -29.17 -16.78
N SER A 33 -2.96 -29.54 -17.95
CA SER A 33 -1.91 -28.75 -18.63
C SER A 33 -2.40 -27.37 -19.04
N ILE A 34 -3.62 -27.26 -19.57
CA ILE A 34 -4.22 -25.96 -19.93
C ILE A 34 -4.43 -25.11 -18.68
N ALA A 35 -4.99 -25.68 -17.61
CA ALA A 35 -5.20 -24.98 -16.35
C ALA A 35 -3.87 -24.49 -15.74
N LEU A 36 -2.82 -25.32 -15.78
CA LEU A 36 -1.50 -24.95 -15.31
C LEU A 36 -0.87 -23.84 -16.17
N ALA A 37 -0.94 -23.95 -17.49
CA ALA A 37 -0.44 -22.93 -18.40
C ALA A 37 -1.16 -21.59 -18.18
N PHE A 38 -2.48 -21.62 -18.01
CA PHE A 38 -3.27 -20.43 -17.68
C PHE A 38 -2.87 -19.83 -16.32
N HIS A 39 -2.69 -20.66 -15.28
CA HIS A 39 -2.25 -20.19 -13.97
C HIS A 39 -0.87 -19.51 -14.05
N VAL A 40 0.11 -20.16 -14.70
CA VAL A 40 1.45 -19.60 -14.88
C VAL A 40 1.40 -18.31 -15.69
N PHE A 41 0.58 -18.25 -16.73
CA PHE A 41 0.37 -17.03 -17.50
C PHE A 41 -0.15 -15.88 -16.62
N VAL A 42 -1.18 -16.12 -15.80
CA VAL A 42 -1.73 -15.11 -14.86
C VAL A 42 -0.69 -14.69 -13.83
N LEU A 43 0.12 -15.63 -13.32
CA LEU A 43 1.21 -15.34 -12.38
C LEU A 43 2.22 -14.33 -12.93
N PHE A 44 2.50 -14.35 -14.24
CA PHE A 44 3.40 -13.38 -14.87
C PHE A 44 2.67 -12.12 -15.35
N LEU A 45 1.41 -12.24 -15.76
CA LEU A 45 0.62 -11.13 -16.29
C LEU A 45 0.54 -9.95 -15.29
N TYR A 46 0.18 -10.21 -14.04
CA TYR A 46 -0.03 -9.14 -13.07
C TYR A 46 1.26 -8.43 -12.61
N PRO A 47 2.37 -9.13 -12.33
CA PRO A 47 3.66 -8.47 -12.14
C PRO A 47 4.10 -7.62 -13.34
N LEU A 48 3.89 -8.09 -14.57
CA LEU A 48 4.21 -7.34 -15.78
C LEU A 48 3.28 -6.15 -16.00
N ALA A 49 2.05 -6.20 -15.48
CA ALA A 49 1.11 -5.09 -15.55
C ALA A 49 1.41 -3.99 -14.52
N ASN A 50 2.11 -4.31 -13.42
CA ASN A 50 2.46 -3.34 -12.39
C ASN A 50 3.62 -2.43 -12.82
N GLY A 51 3.46 -1.12 -12.66
CA GLY A 51 4.49 -0.12 -12.95
C GLY A 51 4.36 0.52 -14.34
N ARG A 52 5.48 0.83 -14.99
CA ARG A 52 5.53 1.42 -16.35
C ARG A 52 5.34 0.35 -17.44
N SER A 53 4.25 -0.41 -17.35
CA SER A 53 3.88 -1.42 -18.32
C SER A 53 3.25 -0.78 -19.56
N SER A 54 3.21 -1.52 -20.68
CA SER A 54 2.47 -1.05 -21.86
C SER A 54 0.97 -1.05 -21.58
N GLU A 55 0.24 -0.11 -22.18
CA GLU A 55 -1.23 0.00 -22.03
C GLU A 55 -1.95 -1.30 -22.40
N THR A 56 -1.38 -2.07 -23.33
CA THR A 56 -1.87 -3.40 -23.74
C THR A 56 -1.83 -4.42 -22.61
N ILE A 57 -0.75 -4.47 -21.82
CA ILE A 57 -0.61 -5.44 -20.72
C ILE A 57 -1.53 -5.05 -19.57
N SER A 58 -1.62 -3.75 -19.26
CA SER A 58 -2.53 -3.23 -18.24
C SER A 58 -4.00 -3.45 -18.58
N SER A 59 -4.40 -3.16 -19.83
CA SER A 59 -5.78 -3.42 -20.29
C SER A 59 -6.11 -4.91 -20.27
N MET A 60 -5.16 -5.78 -20.65
CA MET A 60 -5.34 -7.23 -20.58
C MET A 60 -5.50 -7.71 -19.13
N ALA A 61 -4.66 -7.27 -18.18
CA ALA A 61 -4.78 -7.62 -16.76
C ALA A 61 -6.08 -7.08 -16.12
N GLY A 62 -6.60 -5.97 -16.62
CA GLY A 62 -7.88 -5.38 -16.19
C GLY A 62 -9.13 -6.08 -16.77
N TRP A 63 -8.96 -6.96 -17.76
CA TRP A 63 -10.09 -7.64 -18.39
C TRP A 63 -10.84 -8.54 -17.38
N PRO A 64 -12.19 -8.48 -17.33
CA PRO A 64 -12.97 -9.27 -16.37
C PRO A 64 -12.66 -10.77 -16.40
N GLY A 65 -12.30 -11.29 -17.59
CA GLY A 65 -11.93 -12.68 -17.82
C GLY A 65 -10.62 -13.14 -17.14
N PHE A 66 -9.75 -12.23 -16.69
CA PHE A 66 -8.61 -12.60 -15.84
C PHE A 66 -8.87 -12.26 -14.37
N ARG A 67 -9.61 -11.18 -14.10
CA ARG A 67 -9.94 -10.73 -12.75
C ARG A 67 -10.71 -11.77 -11.94
N TRP A 68 -11.70 -12.44 -12.52
CA TRP A 68 -12.49 -13.46 -11.81
C TRP A 68 -11.63 -14.58 -11.23
N TYR A 69 -10.49 -14.88 -11.87
CA TYR A 69 -9.55 -15.91 -11.44
C TYR A 69 -8.49 -15.35 -10.50
N ALA A 70 -7.98 -14.15 -10.81
CA ALA A 70 -6.87 -13.55 -10.09
C ALA A 70 -7.25 -12.96 -8.74
N GLU A 71 -8.43 -12.35 -8.61
CA GLU A 71 -8.87 -11.71 -7.36
C GLU A 71 -9.06 -12.70 -6.21
N PRO A 72 -9.76 -13.85 -6.38
CA PRO A 72 -9.92 -14.81 -5.28
C PRO A 72 -8.60 -15.45 -4.84
N LEU A 73 -7.65 -15.57 -5.77
CA LEU A 73 -6.30 -16.08 -5.50
C LEU A 73 -5.31 -14.99 -5.09
N TYR A 74 -5.76 -13.73 -5.00
CA TYR A 74 -4.96 -12.56 -4.64
C TYR A 74 -3.73 -12.32 -5.56
N LEU A 75 -3.76 -12.83 -6.79
CA LEU A 75 -2.67 -12.72 -7.77
C LEU A 75 -2.59 -11.32 -8.41
N ASN A 76 -3.66 -10.54 -8.29
CA ASN A 76 -3.81 -9.24 -8.93
C ASN A 76 -2.90 -8.13 -8.37
N HIS A 77 -2.24 -8.37 -7.24
CA HIS A 77 -1.32 -7.40 -6.61
C HIS A 77 0.11 -7.50 -7.15
N GLY A 78 0.40 -8.51 -7.98
CA GLY A 78 1.74 -8.80 -8.50
C GLY A 78 2.79 -8.96 -7.38
N HIS A 79 4.04 -8.61 -7.67
CA HIS A 79 5.12 -8.64 -6.67
C HIS A 79 5.16 -7.41 -5.73
N GLY A 80 4.23 -6.46 -5.88
CA GLY A 80 4.18 -5.25 -5.05
C GLY A 80 4.00 -5.54 -3.55
N PHE A 81 3.49 -6.73 -3.21
CA PHE A 81 3.41 -7.21 -1.83
C PHE A 81 4.78 -7.50 -1.20
N PHE A 82 5.75 -8.03 -1.97
CA PHE A 82 7.05 -8.49 -1.44
C PHE A 82 8.16 -7.45 -1.57
N GLY A 83 7.99 -6.47 -2.45
CA GLY A 83 8.93 -5.37 -2.64
C GLY A 83 8.16 -4.12 -3.05
N PRO A 84 7.38 -3.50 -2.14
CA PRO A 84 6.81 -2.20 -2.42
C PRO A 84 7.95 -1.26 -2.79
N ASP A 85 7.80 -0.53 -3.90
CA ASP A 85 8.74 0.51 -4.29
C ASP A 85 8.84 1.49 -3.11
N PRO A 86 10.01 1.62 -2.44
CA PRO A 86 10.13 2.50 -1.30
C PRO A 86 10.07 3.93 -1.83
N GLY A 87 8.86 4.50 -1.85
CA GLY A 87 8.67 5.92 -2.11
C GLY A 87 9.39 6.78 -1.07
N ALA A 88 9.30 8.09 -1.24
CA ALA A 88 9.86 9.02 -0.27
C ALA A 88 9.34 8.74 1.16
N GLY A 89 10.23 8.85 2.15
CA GLY A 89 9.85 8.93 3.55
C GLY A 89 9.35 10.33 3.88
N PHE A 90 8.51 10.47 4.90
CA PHE A 90 8.00 11.77 5.31
C PHE A 90 8.28 12.05 6.78
N LEU A 91 8.58 13.32 7.07
CA LEU A 91 8.83 13.84 8.40
C LEU A 91 8.06 15.14 8.60
N ILE A 92 7.66 15.37 9.84
CA ILE A 92 7.09 16.63 10.30
C ILE A 92 8.11 17.27 11.22
N GLU A 93 8.64 18.42 10.83
CA GLU A 93 9.47 19.28 11.66
C GLU A 93 8.62 20.42 12.24
N TYR A 94 8.87 20.79 13.49
CA TYR A 94 8.15 21.87 14.15
C TYR A 94 9.05 22.76 14.99
N ASP A 95 8.74 24.04 14.99
CA ASP A 95 9.36 25.11 15.78
C ASP A 95 8.23 25.92 16.43
N ILE A 96 8.17 25.87 17.76
CA ILE A 96 7.18 26.55 18.60
C ILE A 96 7.87 27.70 19.32
N ARG A 97 7.29 28.88 19.21
CA ARG A 97 7.82 30.12 19.80
C ARG A 97 6.81 30.80 20.71
N ASP A 98 7.30 31.51 21.72
CA ASP A 98 6.49 32.34 22.59
C ASP A 98 6.17 33.72 21.97
N SER A 99 5.59 34.62 22.77
CA SER A 99 5.24 35.98 22.37
C SER A 99 6.46 36.86 22.08
N ASP A 100 7.59 36.57 22.70
CA ASP A 100 8.85 37.31 22.54
C ASP A 100 9.66 36.76 21.34
N GLY A 101 9.22 35.64 20.77
CA GLY A 101 9.84 34.97 19.63
C GLY A 101 10.91 33.95 20.03
N GLU A 102 11.05 33.66 21.33
CA GLU A 102 11.98 32.67 21.85
C GLU A 102 11.44 31.25 21.62
N VAL A 103 12.35 30.31 21.38
CA VAL A 103 11.98 28.92 21.06
C VAL A 103 11.55 28.20 22.34
N VAL A 104 10.26 27.91 22.44
CA VAL A 104 9.66 27.10 23.51
C VAL A 104 9.99 25.63 23.29
N LYS A 105 9.82 25.16 22.05
CA LYS A 105 10.08 23.76 21.69
C LYS A 105 10.39 23.61 20.20
N GLN A 106 11.41 22.82 19.91
CA GLN A 106 11.72 22.37 18.56
C GLN A 106 11.78 20.84 18.52
N GLY A 107 11.40 20.24 17.41
CA GLY A 107 11.54 18.80 17.21
C GLY A 107 11.09 18.33 15.85
N LYS A 108 11.15 17.01 15.66
CA LYS A 108 10.66 16.33 14.46
C LYS A 108 10.00 15.00 14.81
N PHE A 109 9.11 14.52 13.95
CA PHE A 109 8.60 13.15 14.02
C PHE A 109 8.34 12.56 12.61
N PRO A 110 8.51 11.24 12.43
CA PRO A 110 9.06 10.31 13.40
C PRO A 110 10.58 10.52 13.59
N ASP A 111 11.06 10.30 14.81
CA ASP A 111 12.47 10.44 15.17
C ASP A 111 12.91 9.20 15.97
N PRO A 112 13.82 8.37 15.44
CA PRO A 112 14.21 7.11 16.09
C PRO A 112 14.98 7.34 17.39
N ASP A 113 15.65 8.49 17.55
CA ASP A 113 16.46 8.79 18.73
C ASP A 113 15.59 9.17 19.94
N THR A 114 14.39 9.70 19.69
CA THR A 114 13.48 10.18 20.74
C THR A 114 12.22 9.33 20.89
N ILE A 115 11.84 8.55 19.86
CA ILE A 115 10.60 7.78 19.85
C ILE A 115 10.88 6.28 19.89
N TRP A 116 10.76 5.70 21.08
CA TRP A 116 10.80 4.25 21.34
C TRP A 116 9.55 3.83 22.14
N PRO A 117 9.05 2.58 22.05
CA PRO A 117 9.49 1.44 21.23
C PRO A 117 9.09 1.53 19.76
N ARG A 118 9.54 0.57 18.94
CA ARG A 118 9.30 0.49 17.49
C ARG A 118 7.83 0.70 17.11
N LEU A 119 6.88 0.17 17.87
CA LEU A 119 5.44 0.37 17.60
C LEU A 119 5.00 1.82 17.77
N ARG A 120 5.55 2.54 18.75
CA ARG A 120 5.28 3.97 18.92
C ARG A 120 5.87 4.76 17.77
N TYR A 121 7.13 4.50 17.41
CA TYR A 121 7.77 5.09 16.23
C TYR A 121 6.91 4.89 14.98
N HIS A 122 6.43 3.65 14.77
CA HIS A 122 5.62 3.33 13.61
C HIS A 122 4.30 4.12 13.56
N ARG A 123 3.64 4.35 14.70
CA ARG A 123 2.45 5.24 14.76
C ARG A 123 2.80 6.67 14.32
N TYR A 124 3.91 7.23 14.79
CA TYR A 124 4.34 8.56 14.35
C TYR A 124 4.75 8.59 12.88
N LYS A 125 5.34 7.51 12.35
CA LYS A 125 5.63 7.38 10.93
C LYS A 125 4.33 7.38 10.10
N MET A 126 3.32 6.61 10.51
CA MET A 126 2.01 6.60 9.85
C MET A 126 1.34 7.97 9.89
N LEU A 127 1.46 8.71 10.99
CA LEU A 127 0.99 10.09 11.07
C LEU A 127 1.74 10.99 10.10
N ALA A 128 3.08 10.91 10.04
CA ALA A 128 3.86 11.71 9.09
C ALA A 128 3.61 11.33 7.62
N ASP A 129 3.22 10.10 7.30
CA ASP A 129 2.89 9.68 5.93
C ASP A 129 1.48 10.12 5.49
N GLN A 130 0.54 10.31 6.43
CA GLN A 130 -0.86 10.63 6.13
C GLN A 130 -1.04 11.82 5.17
N PRO A 131 -0.30 12.94 5.30
CA PRO A 131 -0.44 14.07 4.38
C PRO A 131 -0.08 13.74 2.93
N ALA A 132 0.76 12.70 2.68
CA ALA A 132 1.17 12.31 1.33
C ALA A 132 -0.01 11.89 0.44
N SER A 133 -1.04 11.28 1.03
CA SER A 133 -2.23 10.81 0.30
C SER A 133 -3.39 11.83 0.29
N SER A 134 -3.18 13.03 0.83
CA SER A 134 -4.28 13.96 1.15
C SER A 134 -4.59 14.96 0.05
N GLY A 135 -3.79 14.99 -1.02
CA GLY A 135 -4.01 15.84 -2.19
C GLY A 135 -4.24 17.32 -1.81
N PRO A 136 -5.39 17.93 -2.20
CA PRO A 136 -5.65 19.34 -1.94
C PRO A 136 -5.81 19.68 -0.45
N ASN A 137 -6.05 18.70 0.42
CA ASN A 137 -6.30 18.90 1.85
C ASN A 137 -5.02 18.92 2.71
N LEU A 138 -3.84 18.92 2.09
CA LEU A 138 -2.55 18.89 2.78
C LEU A 138 -2.44 19.94 3.89
N ASN A 139 -2.75 21.20 3.58
CA ASN A 139 -2.62 22.30 4.55
C ASN A 139 -3.56 22.11 5.74
N LEU A 140 -4.79 21.66 5.55
CA LEU A 140 -5.75 21.43 6.64
C LEU A 140 -5.24 20.38 7.65
N ILE A 141 -4.53 19.35 7.17
CA ILE A 141 -3.93 18.33 8.03
C ILE A 141 -2.74 18.91 8.80
N LEU A 142 -1.88 19.67 8.13
CA LEU A 142 -0.74 20.32 8.77
C LEU A 142 -1.19 21.36 9.81
N GLU A 143 -2.26 22.10 9.52
CA GLU A 143 -2.95 22.96 10.48
C GLU A 143 -3.50 22.17 11.67
N GLY A 144 -4.04 20.97 11.44
CA GLY A 144 -4.42 20.05 12.51
C GLY A 144 -3.25 19.68 13.42
N TYR A 145 -2.08 19.39 12.84
CA TYR A 145 -0.86 19.14 13.61
C TYR A 145 -0.39 20.38 14.36
N ALA A 146 -0.38 21.54 13.71
CA ALA A 146 -0.04 22.83 14.32
C ALA A 146 -0.90 23.11 15.57
N ARG A 147 -2.22 22.97 15.46
CA ARG A 147 -3.14 23.10 16.60
C ARG A 147 -2.81 22.15 17.75
N GLN A 148 -2.59 20.88 17.44
CA GLN A 148 -2.27 19.88 18.47
C GLN A 148 -0.93 20.15 19.14
N LEU A 149 0.08 20.59 18.38
CA LEU A 149 1.40 20.94 18.90
C LEU A 149 1.34 22.15 19.84
N LEU A 150 0.62 23.21 19.46
CA LEU A 150 0.40 24.38 20.31
C LEU A 150 -0.34 24.01 21.61
N ARG A 151 -1.36 23.15 21.53
CA ARG A 151 -2.08 22.66 22.72
C ARG A 151 -1.19 21.84 23.65
N GLN A 152 -0.30 21.03 23.09
CA GLN A 152 0.53 20.11 23.87
C GLN A 152 1.69 20.82 24.56
N TYR A 153 2.40 21.69 23.84
CA TYR A 153 3.64 22.30 24.33
C TYR A 153 3.47 23.76 24.79
N GLY A 154 2.31 24.36 24.55
CA GLY A 154 2.11 25.80 24.73
C GLY A 154 2.82 26.60 23.63
N GLY A 155 2.99 27.90 23.85
CA GLY A 155 3.55 28.84 22.89
C GLY A 155 2.51 29.75 22.25
N GLU A 156 3.00 30.75 21.52
CA GLU A 156 2.20 31.75 20.82
C GLU A 156 2.10 31.44 19.33
N SER A 157 3.13 30.83 18.73
CA SER A 157 3.06 30.39 17.34
C SER A 157 3.84 29.11 17.11
N VAL A 158 3.41 28.34 16.10
CA VAL A 158 4.12 27.16 15.62
C VAL A 158 4.31 27.26 14.11
N THR A 159 5.50 26.87 13.66
CA THR A 159 5.78 26.59 12.26
C THR A 159 5.92 25.08 12.10
N VAL A 160 5.17 24.51 11.17
CA VAL A 160 5.18 23.08 10.83
C VAL A 160 5.69 22.92 9.40
N ASN A 161 6.80 22.20 9.23
CA ASN A 161 7.37 21.86 7.95
C ASN A 161 7.07 20.41 7.63
N TYR A 162 6.52 20.17 6.45
CA TYR A 162 6.33 18.84 5.90
C TYR A 162 7.48 18.51 4.96
N ILE A 163 8.31 17.54 5.36
CA ILE A 163 9.57 17.22 4.69
C ILE A 163 9.45 15.85 4.05
N ALA A 164 9.82 15.77 2.78
CA ALA A 164 10.04 14.51 2.09
C ALA A 164 11.53 14.17 2.13
N HIS A 165 11.84 12.96 2.56
CA HIS A 165 13.13 12.31 2.43
C HIS A 165 13.06 11.40 1.21
N ASP A 166 13.55 11.90 0.08
CA ASP A 166 13.58 11.14 -1.16
C ASP A 166 14.66 10.05 -1.11
N ILE A 167 14.39 8.91 -1.73
CA ILE A 167 15.41 7.88 -1.95
C ILE A 167 16.30 8.27 -3.14
N LEU A 168 17.56 7.87 -3.09
CA LEU A 168 18.45 7.96 -4.25
C LEU A 168 17.86 7.12 -5.40
N ARG A 169 17.43 7.78 -6.48
CA ARG A 169 16.82 7.07 -7.61
C ARG A 169 17.90 6.35 -8.40
N HIS A 170 17.56 5.16 -8.90
CA HIS A 170 18.47 4.34 -9.71
C HIS A 170 19.01 5.07 -10.97
N TYR A 171 18.28 6.03 -11.53
CA TYR A 171 18.77 6.83 -12.66
C TYR A 171 19.80 7.89 -12.25
N ASP A 172 19.70 8.43 -11.03
CA ASP A 172 20.74 9.28 -10.43
C ASP A 172 22.01 8.46 -10.11
N TRP A 173 21.88 7.13 -10.00
CA TRP A 173 22.99 6.19 -9.80
C TRP A 173 23.75 5.85 -11.11
N LEU A 174 23.09 5.89 -12.29
CA LEU A 174 23.71 5.52 -13.58
C LEU A 174 24.21 6.71 -14.42
N GLY A 175 23.67 7.91 -14.21
CA GLY A 175 23.75 8.99 -15.20
C GLY A 175 24.87 10.00 -15.03
N ASP A 176 25.59 10.03 -13.90
CA ASP A 176 26.46 11.15 -13.58
C ASP A 176 27.71 10.69 -12.80
N ALA A 177 28.79 10.38 -13.53
CA ALA A 177 30.07 9.96 -12.96
C ALA A 177 30.74 11.05 -12.09
N GLU A 178 30.30 12.31 -12.20
CA GLU A 178 30.73 13.40 -11.32
C GLU A 178 29.94 13.44 -10.00
N ARG A 179 28.75 12.82 -9.93
CA ARG A 179 27.98 12.61 -8.68
C ARG A 179 28.37 11.30 -8.02
N ASN A 180 29.67 11.04 -7.90
CA ASN A 180 30.18 9.86 -7.21
C ASN A 180 29.49 9.69 -5.85
N ILE A 181 28.80 8.56 -5.72
CA ILE A 181 28.08 8.14 -4.51
C ILE A 181 29.08 7.64 -3.44
N GLU A 182 30.37 7.56 -3.78
CA GLU A 182 31.44 7.32 -2.80
C GLU A 182 31.39 8.37 -1.69
N GLY A 183 30.76 7.99 -0.57
CA GLY A 183 30.64 8.81 0.64
C GLY A 183 29.27 9.45 0.90
N ARG A 184 28.26 9.32 0.03
CA ARG A 184 26.90 9.80 0.35
C ARG A 184 26.17 8.81 1.24
N THR A 185 25.75 9.28 2.41
CA THR A 185 24.95 8.48 3.35
C THR A 185 23.47 8.55 2.99
N LEU A 186 22.68 7.60 3.48
CA LEU A 186 21.21 7.62 3.37
C LEU A 186 20.59 8.91 3.94
N ASP A 187 21.29 9.57 4.87
CA ASP A 187 20.88 10.80 5.54
C ASP A 187 21.49 12.07 4.93
N ASP A 188 21.94 12.01 3.68
CA ASP A 188 22.42 13.20 2.97
C ASP A 188 21.32 14.27 2.96
N LYS A 189 21.65 15.48 3.45
CA LYS A 189 20.72 16.61 3.55
C LYS A 189 20.13 17.01 2.19
N SER A 190 20.82 16.74 1.09
CA SER A 190 20.32 16.99 -0.26
C SER A 190 19.11 16.13 -0.64
N LEU A 191 18.86 15.03 0.08
CA LEU A 191 17.70 14.16 -0.10
C LEU A 191 16.45 14.64 0.64
N TYR A 192 16.58 15.68 1.46
CA TYR A 192 15.47 16.26 2.22
C TYR A 192 14.94 17.49 1.51
N SER A 193 13.63 17.52 1.24
CA SER A 193 12.95 18.64 0.60
C SER A 193 11.67 19.02 1.35
N THR A 194 11.49 20.31 1.62
CA THR A 194 10.24 20.83 2.20
C THR A 194 9.16 20.83 1.13
N ARG A 195 8.11 20.05 1.34
CA ARG A 195 6.95 19.95 0.43
C ARG A 195 5.87 20.98 0.74
N ALA A 196 5.70 21.29 2.02
CA ALA A 196 4.75 22.31 2.47
C ALA A 196 5.21 22.87 3.82
N GLN A 197 4.73 24.08 4.12
CA GLN A 197 4.93 24.74 5.40
C GLN A 197 3.64 25.43 5.79
N VAL A 198 3.27 25.29 7.06
CA VAL A 198 2.15 26.00 7.66
C VAL A 198 2.64 26.71 8.92
N ARG A 199 2.14 27.91 9.14
CA ARG A 199 2.32 28.64 10.39
C ARG A 199 0.96 28.91 11.01
N GLN A 200 0.83 28.68 12.31
CA GLN A 200 -0.37 29.05 13.06
C GLN A 200 0.02 29.80 14.33
N SER A 201 -0.78 30.80 14.67
CA SER A 201 -0.75 31.45 15.97
C SER A 201 -1.76 30.81 16.93
N ARG A 202 -1.56 31.04 18.22
CA ARG A 202 -2.51 30.63 19.26
C ARG A 202 -3.89 31.25 19.05
N ALA A 203 -3.94 32.52 18.62
CA ALA A 203 -5.18 33.21 18.29
C ALA A 203 -5.96 32.48 17.18
N ASP A 204 -5.28 31.98 16.14
CA ASP A 204 -5.93 31.23 15.05
C ASP A 204 -6.54 29.93 15.56
N VAL A 205 -5.85 29.23 16.47
CA VAL A 205 -6.34 27.99 17.09
C VAL A 205 -7.58 28.26 17.94
N GLU A 206 -7.54 29.30 18.77
CA GLU A 206 -8.64 29.68 19.64
C GLU A 206 -9.88 30.11 18.85
N ALA A 207 -9.68 30.86 17.76
CA ALA A 207 -10.77 31.23 16.84
C ALA A 207 -11.40 30.01 16.16
N ALA A 208 -10.59 29.06 15.68
CA ALA A 208 -11.07 27.83 15.07
C ALA A 208 -11.86 26.96 16.07
N ASP A 209 -11.40 26.88 17.32
CA ASP A 209 -12.06 26.14 18.39
C ASP A 209 -13.38 26.78 18.81
N ALA A 210 -13.43 28.12 18.85
CA ALA A 210 -14.66 28.85 19.11
C ALA A 210 -15.70 28.57 18.02
N ALA A 211 -15.29 28.59 16.74
CA ALA A 211 -16.17 28.28 15.61
C ALA A 211 -16.74 26.86 15.66
N LEU A 212 -15.92 25.86 16.03
CA LEU A 212 -16.36 24.47 16.24
C LEU A 212 -17.40 24.37 17.36
N LYS A 213 -17.17 25.05 18.48
CA LYS A 213 -18.11 25.06 19.62
C LYS A 213 -19.44 25.75 19.28
N SER A 214 -19.42 26.81 18.48
CA SER A 214 -20.63 27.51 18.06
C SER A 214 -21.42 26.76 16.97
N GLY A 215 -20.78 25.86 16.23
CA GLY A 215 -21.40 25.11 15.13
C GLY A 215 -22.02 23.76 15.49
N THR A 216 -22.10 23.40 16.78
CA THR A 216 -22.59 22.07 17.24
C THR A 216 -24.11 22.03 17.51
N GLU A 217 -24.89 23.03 17.08
CA GLU A 217 -26.34 23.10 17.36
C GLU A 217 -27.26 22.82 16.16
N GLU A 218 -26.77 22.14 15.11
CA GLU A 218 -27.64 21.64 14.05
C GLU A 218 -27.32 20.18 13.73
N ALA A 219 -27.89 19.28 14.54
CA ALA A 219 -28.03 17.88 14.15
C ALA A 219 -28.98 17.84 12.94
N PRO A 220 -28.64 17.15 11.84
CA PRO A 220 -29.57 16.99 10.74
C PRO A 220 -30.84 16.28 11.25
N SER A 221 -31.98 16.97 11.11
CA SER A 221 -33.30 16.43 11.39
C SER A 221 -33.49 15.13 10.58
N PRO A 222 -34.06 14.06 11.16
CA PRO A 222 -34.24 12.79 10.47
C PRO A 222 -35.34 12.82 9.39
N ASP A 223 -35.98 13.97 9.19
CA ASP A 223 -37.09 14.13 8.26
C ASP A 223 -36.63 14.83 6.97
N GLY A 224 -35.88 14.10 6.16
CA GLY A 224 -35.47 14.50 4.81
C GLY A 224 -35.74 13.38 3.83
N GLU A 225 -36.83 13.52 3.08
CA GLU A 225 -37.45 12.56 2.18
C GLU A 225 -36.49 11.81 1.25
N ASN A 226 -36.73 10.50 1.14
CA ASN A 226 -36.35 9.66 0.00
C ASN A 226 -36.76 10.32 -1.32
N SER A 227 -35.83 11.01 -1.97
CA SER A 227 -35.91 11.30 -3.40
C SER A 227 -34.96 10.34 -4.12
N ALA A 228 -35.55 9.47 -4.93
CA ALA A 228 -34.89 8.47 -5.77
C ALA A 228 -33.77 9.09 -6.64
N PRO A 229 -32.73 8.32 -6.99
CA PRO A 229 -31.72 8.78 -7.94
C PRO A 229 -32.33 8.87 -9.35
N PRO A 230 -32.03 9.91 -10.14
CA PRO A 230 -32.49 9.99 -11.52
C PRO A 230 -31.77 8.95 -12.38
N GLU A 231 -32.56 8.22 -13.17
CA GLU A 231 -32.12 7.40 -14.28
C GLU A 231 -31.53 8.26 -15.42
N GLU A 232 -30.49 7.71 -16.04
CA GLU A 232 -29.91 7.99 -17.35
C GLU A 232 -29.03 9.25 -17.59
N ILE A 233 -27.87 8.97 -18.18
CA ILE A 233 -27.32 9.45 -19.48
C ILE A 233 -25.84 9.79 -19.32
N PHE A 234 -24.96 8.86 -19.71
CA PHE A 234 -23.63 9.21 -20.25
C PHE A 234 -23.35 8.37 -21.49
N GLY A 235 -23.75 8.93 -22.63
CA GLY A 235 -23.21 8.56 -23.93
C GLY A 235 -21.76 9.03 -24.09
N GLY A 236 -20.99 8.22 -24.81
CA GLY A 236 -19.87 8.56 -25.69
C GLY A 236 -18.84 9.60 -25.23
N ARG A 237 -17.61 9.14 -24.98
CA ARG A 237 -16.41 9.99 -25.12
C ARG A 237 -15.76 9.75 -26.49
N PRO A 238 -15.29 10.81 -27.17
CA PRO A 238 -14.61 10.72 -28.46
C PRO A 238 -13.15 10.22 -28.32
N GLN A 239 -12.64 9.75 -29.46
CA GLN A 239 -11.32 9.16 -29.69
C GLN A 239 -10.16 10.14 -29.47
#